data_AF-A0A1E3NUV0-F1
#
_entry.id   AF-A0A1E3NUV0-F1
#
_cell.length_a   1.000
_cell.length_b   1.000
_cell.length_c   1.000
_cell.angle_alpha   90.00
_cell.angle_beta   90.00
_cell.angle_gamma   90.00
#
_symmetry.space_group_name_H-M   'P 1'
#
loop_
_entity.id
_entity.type
_entity.pdbx_description
1 polymer ?
#
loop_
_entity_poly.entity_id
_entity_poly.type
_entity_poly.pdbx_seq_one_letter_code
_entity_poly.pdbx_strand_id
1 'polypeptide(L)'
;MTGKAKPIPNTNKVKYQQEINSVSPWIPGSLAASFNSVPNNDFVYEKIGEMQNPDTHKIQPYREIWRDIDPLKSDAYDFIGKDPQNNNHGAKIPCFVLKVVKRDNVEGTVIRVGNLIQGALFNTRSGETKAARYSLIEGEWRRCCSINSYRYMEDEPKIFKHVRLPTGVEAGVNIINRDGFEWEMIETNL
;
A
#
# COMPACT_ATOMS: atom_id res chain seq x y z
N MET A 1 2.89 -1.74 -5.27
CA MET A 1 3.41 -2.94 -4.61
C MET A 1 2.78 -3.05 -3.23
N THR A 2 2.44 -4.25 -2.77
CA THR A 2 1.98 -4.50 -1.40
C THR A 2 2.88 -5.55 -0.76
N GLY A 3 2.93 -5.59 0.57
CA GLY A 3 3.74 -6.58 1.28
C GLY A 3 3.84 -6.28 2.76
N LYS A 4 4.57 -7.14 3.46
CA LYS A 4 4.85 -7.00 4.89
C LYS A 4 6.30 -6.58 5.10
N ALA A 5 6.47 -5.52 5.89
CA ALA A 5 7.76 -5.14 6.44
C ALA A 5 8.12 -6.10 7.59
N LYS A 6 9.32 -6.66 7.57
CA LYS A 6 9.88 -7.48 8.65
C LYS A 6 11.13 -6.77 9.20
N PRO A 7 11.02 -6.08 10.34
CA PRO A 7 12.19 -5.52 11.01
C PRO A 7 13.21 -6.62 11.32
N ILE A 8 14.49 -6.33 11.12
CA ILE A 8 15.58 -7.23 11.49
C ILE A 8 15.99 -6.89 12.94
N PRO A 9 15.88 -7.84 13.89
CA PRO A 9 16.18 -7.58 15.30
C PRO A 9 17.55 -6.94 15.50
N ASN A 10 17.63 -5.98 16.44
CA ASN A 10 18.85 -5.25 16.80
C ASN A 10 19.49 -4.45 15.66
N THR A 11 18.72 -4.08 14.63
CA THR A 11 19.17 -3.22 13.54
C THR A 11 18.09 -2.20 13.17
N ASN A 12 18.46 -1.19 12.39
CA ASN A 12 17.53 -0.28 11.73
C ASN A 12 17.08 -0.78 10.34
N LYS A 13 17.31 -2.07 10.05
CA LYS A 13 17.04 -2.66 8.74
C LYS A 13 15.68 -3.32 8.70
N VAL A 14 15.05 -3.23 7.54
CA VAL A 14 13.77 -3.88 7.24
C VAL A 14 13.94 -4.76 6.00
N LYS A 15 13.48 -6.01 6.10
CA LYS A 15 13.31 -6.91 4.96
C LYS A 15 11.86 -6.84 4.48
N TYR A 16 11.64 -6.61 3.19
CA TYR A 16 10.30 -6.51 2.61
C TYR A 16 9.88 -7.83 1.99
N GLN A 17 8.84 -8.45 2.53
CA GLN A 17 8.20 -9.58 1.85
C GLN A 17 7.07 -9.02 0.99
N GLN A 18 7.33 -8.83 -0.30
CA GLN A 18 6.33 -8.38 -1.25
C GLN A 18 5.31 -9.48 -1.48
N GLU A 19 4.04 -9.10 -1.49
CA GLU A 19 2.91 -9.96 -1.87
C GLU A 19 2.54 -9.63 -3.33
N ILE A 20 2.22 -8.37 -3.63
CA ILE A 20 1.98 -7.89 -5.00
C ILE A 20 3.18 -7.07 -5.50
N ASN A 21 3.86 -7.55 -6.55
CA ASN A 21 4.96 -6.85 -7.22
C ASN A 21 4.70 -6.68 -8.74
N SER A 22 4.68 -5.43 -9.21
CA SER A 22 4.46 -5.08 -10.61
C SER A 22 5.69 -5.27 -11.52
N VAL A 23 6.89 -5.47 -10.94
CA VAL A 23 8.19 -5.50 -11.65
C VAL A 23 8.68 -6.94 -11.87
N SER A 24 7.76 -7.92 -11.95
CA SER A 24 8.06 -9.33 -12.29
C SER A 24 8.56 -10.20 -11.10
N PRO A 25 8.26 -11.52 -11.08
CA PRO A 25 8.67 -12.45 -10.01
C PRO A 25 10.17 -12.81 -10.00
N TRP A 26 10.99 -12.22 -10.88
CA TRP A 26 12.35 -12.66 -11.17
C TRP A 26 13.45 -11.95 -10.39
N ILE A 27 13.11 -11.08 -9.44
CA ILE A 27 14.10 -10.49 -8.53
C ILE A 27 13.98 -11.26 -7.20
N PRO A 28 14.83 -12.28 -6.96
CA PRO A 28 14.74 -13.11 -5.78
C PRO A 28 15.14 -12.28 -4.56
N GLY A 29 14.14 -11.95 -3.74
CA GLY A 29 14.31 -11.31 -2.45
C GLY A 29 14.47 -9.80 -2.53
N SER A 30 13.71 -9.09 -1.70
CA SER A 30 14.08 -7.71 -1.39
C SER A 30 15.42 -7.72 -0.64
N LEU A 31 16.35 -6.92 -1.14
CA LEU A 31 17.53 -6.55 -0.37
C LEU A 31 17.05 -5.71 0.83
N ALA A 32 17.66 -5.94 1.99
CA ALA A 32 17.31 -5.19 3.20
C ALA A 32 17.60 -3.70 2.98
N ALA A 33 16.69 -2.84 3.41
CA ALA A 33 16.90 -1.40 3.41
C ALA A 33 17.06 -0.90 4.85
N SER A 34 17.97 0.05 5.05
CA SER A 34 18.17 0.74 6.33
C SER A 34 17.27 1.97 6.38
N PHE A 35 16.58 2.17 7.50
CA PHE A 35 15.83 3.39 7.79
C PHE A 35 16.59 4.23 8.82
N ASN A 36 16.94 5.46 8.46
CA ASN A 36 17.66 6.39 9.32
C ASN A 36 16.80 7.63 9.56
N SER A 37 16.69 8.09 10.80
CA SER A 37 16.13 9.41 11.07
C SER A 37 17.06 10.49 10.52
N VAL A 38 16.49 11.55 9.96
CA VAL A 38 17.27 12.72 9.54
C VAL A 38 17.58 13.58 10.77
N PRO A 39 18.83 14.02 10.99
CA PRO A 39 19.16 14.87 12.13
C PRO A 39 18.27 16.11 12.20
N ASN A 40 17.77 16.41 13.40
CA ASN A 40 16.87 17.54 13.68
C ASN A 40 15.50 17.45 12.98
N ASN A 41 15.07 16.27 12.51
CA ASN A 41 13.77 16.08 11.90
C ASN A 41 13.17 14.69 12.18
N ASP A 42 12.36 14.62 13.24
CA ASP A 42 11.69 13.38 13.68
C ASP A 42 10.59 12.88 12.71
N PHE A 43 10.30 13.65 11.67
CA PHE A 43 9.26 13.33 10.68
C PHE A 43 9.83 13.10 9.30
N VAL A 44 11.15 13.10 9.15
CA VAL A 44 11.81 12.80 7.88
C VAL A 44 12.79 11.67 8.10
N TYR A 45 12.63 10.64 7.29
CA TYR A 45 13.42 9.43 7.34
C TYR A 45 14.05 9.18 5.99
N GLU A 46 15.29 8.74 6.03
CA GLU A 46 16.00 8.29 4.86
C GLU A 46 15.96 6.77 4.82
N LYS A 47 15.60 6.22 3.67
CA LYS A 47 15.72 4.81 3.38
C LYS A 47 16.82 4.61 2.36
N ILE A 48 17.86 3.90 2.75
CA ILE A 48 18.97 3.52 1.87
C ILE A 48 18.91 2.01 1.64
N GLY A 49 19.05 1.60 0.38
CA GLY A 49 19.14 0.19 0.04
C GLY A 49 19.81 -0.02 -1.31
N GLU A 50 19.68 -1.23 -1.79
CA GLU A 50 20.17 -1.64 -3.11
C GLU A 50 19.02 -2.22 -3.92
N MET A 51 19.03 -1.99 -5.22
CA MET A 51 18.02 -2.48 -6.15
C MET A 51 18.67 -2.82 -7.48
N GLN A 52 18.18 -3.85 -8.16
CA GLN A 52 18.60 -4.13 -9.53
C GLN A 52 18.03 -3.06 -10.47
N ASN A 53 18.91 -2.38 -11.19
CA ASN A 53 18.50 -1.48 -12.26
C ASN A 53 17.95 -2.31 -13.43
N PRO A 54 16.73 -2.06 -13.91
CA PRO A 54 16.10 -2.87 -14.95
C PRO A 54 16.79 -2.76 -16.32
N ASP A 55 17.44 -1.62 -16.61
CA ASP A 55 18.08 -1.38 -17.91
C ASP A 55 19.49 -2.00 -17.97
N THR A 56 20.21 -1.99 -16.85
CA THR A 56 21.59 -2.48 -16.80
C THR A 56 21.73 -3.86 -16.16
N HIS A 57 20.68 -4.35 -15.52
CA HIS A 57 20.65 -5.55 -14.69
C HIS A 57 21.68 -5.57 -13.53
N LYS A 58 22.32 -4.44 -13.22
CA LYS A 58 23.28 -4.31 -12.11
C LYS A 58 22.56 -3.92 -10.83
N ILE A 59 23.02 -4.46 -9.70
CA ILE A 59 22.62 -3.98 -8.37
C ILE A 59 23.25 -2.61 -8.17
N GLN A 60 22.42 -1.62 -7.85
CA GLN A 60 22.84 -0.24 -7.61
C GLN A 60 22.24 0.29 -6.31
N PRO A 61 22.96 1.18 -5.60
CA PRO A 61 22.42 1.82 -4.42
C PRO A 61 21.28 2.77 -4.80
N TYR A 62 20.27 2.86 -3.94
CA TYR A 62 19.22 3.87 -4.02
C TYR A 62 19.03 4.56 -2.67
N ARG A 63 18.46 5.77 -2.73
CA ARG A 63 18.10 6.58 -1.57
C ARG A 63 16.70 7.11 -1.77
N GLU A 64 15.81 6.86 -0.82
CA GLU A 64 14.47 7.44 -0.76
C GLU A 64 14.37 8.34 0.49
N ILE A 65 13.76 9.51 0.34
CA ILE A 65 13.43 10.39 1.47
C ILE A 65 11.94 10.27 1.73
N TRP A 66 11.60 9.90 2.95
CA TRP A 66 10.24 9.69 3.43
C TRP A 66 9.89 10.79 4.43
N ARG A 67 8.66 11.28 4.37
CA ARG A 67 8.14 12.24 5.34
C ARG A 67 6.85 11.72 5.96
N ASP A 68 6.77 11.82 7.27
CA ASP A 68 5.55 11.56 8.03
C ASP A 68 4.49 12.62 7.71
N ILE A 69 3.30 12.15 7.39
CA ILE A 69 2.13 12.98 7.17
C ILE A 69 1.11 12.73 8.28
N ASP A 70 0.28 13.74 8.58
CA ASP A 70 -0.89 13.58 9.44
C ASP A 70 -2.02 12.95 8.60
N PRO A 71 -2.39 11.67 8.85
CA PRO A 71 -3.38 10.99 8.03
C PRO A 71 -4.81 11.48 8.28
N LEU A 72 -5.06 12.26 9.33
CA LEU A 72 -6.39 12.83 9.61
C LEU A 72 -6.59 14.21 8.96
N LYS A 73 -5.50 14.85 8.52
CA LYS A 73 -5.51 16.17 7.87
C LYS A 73 -5.09 16.12 6.41
N SER A 74 -4.29 15.13 6.03
CA SER A 74 -3.82 14.97 4.66
C SER A 74 -4.90 14.39 3.77
N ASP A 75 -4.93 14.86 2.54
CA ASP A 75 -5.71 14.28 1.46
C ASP A 75 -4.81 13.96 0.25
N ALA A 76 -5.39 13.79 -0.93
CA ALA A 76 -4.63 13.47 -2.13
C ALA A 76 -4.00 14.66 -2.86
N TYR A 77 -4.39 15.88 -2.49
CA TYR A 77 -3.95 17.13 -3.08
C TYR A 77 -3.06 17.92 -2.10
N ASP A 78 -3.29 17.77 -0.81
CA ASP A 78 -2.52 18.43 0.24
C ASP A 78 -2.02 17.44 1.31
N PHE A 79 -0.70 17.30 1.39
CA PHE A 79 -0.02 16.43 2.35
C PHE A 79 0.50 17.26 3.52
N ILE A 80 -0.30 17.27 4.60
CA ILE A 80 0.05 17.98 5.82
C ILE A 80 1.05 17.15 6.61
N GLY A 81 2.26 17.67 6.81
CA GLY A 81 3.25 17.05 7.68
C GLY A 81 2.74 16.96 9.12
N LYS A 82 3.17 15.93 9.87
CA LYS A 82 2.92 15.91 11.31
C LYS A 82 3.55 17.13 11.98
N ASP A 83 2.79 17.78 12.84
CA ASP A 83 3.24 18.93 13.62
C ASP A 83 3.66 18.47 15.02
N PRO A 84 4.93 18.62 15.41
CA PRO A 84 5.39 18.26 16.76
C PRO A 84 4.71 19.04 17.88
N GLN A 85 4.18 20.25 17.61
CA GLN A 85 3.51 21.09 18.61
C GLN A 85 2.01 20.79 18.71
N ASN A 86 1.41 20.27 17.64
CA ASN A 86 -0.03 19.99 17.54
C ASN A 86 -0.29 18.49 17.51
N ASN A 87 0.49 17.77 18.31
CA ASN A 87 0.41 16.35 18.48
C ASN A 87 -0.89 16.00 19.22
N ASN A 88 -1.97 15.79 18.47
CA ASN A 88 -3.12 15.01 18.92
C ASN A 88 -2.71 13.54 19.11
N HIS A 89 -1.73 13.27 19.99
CA HIS A 89 -1.24 11.92 20.35
C HIS A 89 -2.35 11.01 20.91
N GLY A 90 -3.52 11.58 21.25
CA GLY A 90 -4.69 10.84 21.71
C GLY A 90 -5.79 10.59 20.67
N ALA A 91 -5.72 11.19 19.48
CA ALA A 91 -6.74 10.97 18.46
C ALA A 91 -6.57 9.57 17.85
N LYS A 92 -7.58 8.71 18.02
CA LYS A 92 -7.60 7.38 17.41
C LYS A 92 -7.62 7.53 15.89
N ILE A 93 -6.56 7.11 15.21
CA ILE A 93 -6.47 7.13 13.74
C ILE A 93 -7.22 5.90 13.21
N PRO A 94 -8.31 6.06 12.44
CA PRO A 94 -9.00 4.95 11.83
C PRO A 94 -8.06 4.17 10.91
N CYS A 95 -7.86 2.89 11.19
CA CYS A 95 -7.00 2.01 10.41
C CYS A 95 -7.69 0.69 10.16
N PHE A 96 -7.57 0.15 8.95
CA PHE A 96 -7.92 -1.24 8.69
C PHE A 96 -7.10 -1.81 7.55
N VAL A 97 -6.98 -3.12 7.53
CA VAL A 97 -6.40 -3.88 6.42
C VAL A 97 -7.40 -4.95 5.97
N LEU A 98 -7.69 -4.95 4.68
CA LEU A 98 -8.52 -5.95 4.02
C LEU A 98 -7.68 -6.80 3.08
N LYS A 99 -7.94 -8.10 3.02
CA LYS A 99 -7.37 -9.02 2.04
C LYS A 99 -8.45 -9.76 1.26
N VAL A 100 -8.20 -10.03 -0.03
CA VAL A 100 -9.09 -10.91 -0.80
C VAL A 100 -8.96 -12.33 -0.26
N VAL A 101 -10.09 -12.96 0.06
CA VAL A 101 -10.14 -14.36 0.55
C VAL A 101 -10.91 -15.29 -0.38
N LYS A 102 -11.77 -14.74 -1.25
CA LYS A 102 -12.52 -15.54 -2.22
C LYS A 102 -12.52 -14.89 -3.58
N ARG A 103 -11.59 -15.35 -4.42
CA ARG A 103 -11.56 -15.24 -5.87
C ARG A 103 -10.36 -16.05 -6.38
N ASP A 104 -10.60 -17.00 -7.28
CA ASP A 104 -9.52 -17.85 -7.78
C ASP A 104 -8.44 -17.01 -8.47
N ASN A 105 -7.18 -17.35 -8.17
CA ASN A 105 -6.00 -16.72 -8.74
C ASN A 105 -5.93 -15.20 -8.53
N VAL A 106 -6.56 -14.66 -7.48
CA VAL A 106 -6.46 -13.23 -7.17
C VAL A 106 -5.93 -13.01 -5.76
N GLU A 107 -4.89 -12.20 -5.68
CA GLU A 107 -4.41 -11.59 -4.47
C GLU A 107 -4.88 -10.15 -4.41
N GLY A 108 -5.23 -9.67 -3.21
CA GLY A 108 -5.67 -8.31 -3.03
C GLY A 108 -5.41 -7.80 -1.64
N THR A 109 -5.05 -6.53 -1.53
CA THR A 109 -4.88 -5.86 -0.24
C THR A 109 -5.37 -4.43 -0.34
N VAL A 110 -6.14 -4.00 0.65
CA VAL A 110 -6.53 -2.60 0.85
C VAL A 110 -6.15 -2.19 2.25
N ILE A 111 -5.55 -1.02 2.39
CA ILE A 111 -5.16 -0.44 3.66
C ILE A 111 -5.80 0.94 3.75
N ARG A 112 -6.47 1.22 4.87
CA ARG A 112 -6.87 2.57 5.28
C ARG A 112 -5.98 3.06 6.40
N VAL A 113 -5.55 4.31 6.32
CA VAL A 113 -4.97 5.06 7.42
C VAL A 113 -5.56 6.47 7.42
N GLY A 114 -6.39 6.79 8.41
CA GLY A 114 -7.11 8.06 8.51
C GLY A 114 -8.00 8.33 7.30
N ASN A 115 -7.70 9.41 6.59
CA ASN A 115 -8.41 9.90 5.40
C ASN A 115 -7.81 9.37 4.10
N LEU A 116 -6.92 8.37 4.15
CA LEU A 116 -6.23 7.83 2.99
C LEU A 116 -6.48 6.32 2.88
N ILE A 117 -6.80 5.88 1.66
CA ILE A 117 -6.92 4.46 1.32
C ILE A 117 -6.02 4.15 0.13
N GLN A 118 -5.28 3.06 0.22
CA GLN A 118 -4.51 2.52 -0.89
C GLN A 118 -4.75 1.02 -0.99
N GLY A 119 -4.85 0.51 -2.20
CA GLY A 119 -4.90 -0.93 -2.38
C GLY A 119 -4.53 -1.37 -3.78
N ALA A 120 -4.33 -2.67 -3.89
CA ALA A 120 -4.01 -3.34 -5.13
C ALA A 120 -4.68 -4.71 -5.23
N LEU A 121 -4.90 -5.14 -6.46
CA LEU A 121 -5.33 -6.46 -6.88
C LEU A 121 -4.33 -7.00 -7.88
N PHE A 122 -4.05 -8.29 -7.82
CA PHE A 122 -3.17 -9.00 -8.72
C PHE A 122 -3.77 -10.34 -9.09
N ASN A 123 -3.92 -10.59 -10.39
CA ASN A 123 -4.31 -11.90 -10.90
C ASN A 123 -3.04 -12.72 -11.14
N THR A 124 -2.81 -13.74 -10.31
CA THR A 124 -1.61 -14.58 -10.37
C THR A 124 -1.53 -15.43 -11.63
N ARG A 125 -2.67 -15.69 -12.29
CA ARG A 125 -2.73 -16.43 -13.55
C ARG A 125 -2.44 -15.54 -14.77
N SER A 126 -3.12 -14.39 -14.89
CA SER A 126 -3.00 -13.52 -16.06
C SER A 126 -1.92 -12.43 -15.94
N GLY A 127 -1.44 -12.17 -14.73
CA GLY A 127 -0.56 -11.04 -14.43
C GLY A 127 -1.26 -9.67 -14.49
N GLU A 128 -2.60 -9.63 -14.66
CA GLU A 128 -3.38 -8.40 -14.56
C GLU A 128 -3.18 -7.78 -13.18
N THR A 129 -2.95 -6.47 -13.11
CA THR A 129 -2.82 -5.74 -11.85
C THR A 129 -3.73 -4.52 -11.86
N LYS A 130 -4.33 -4.24 -10.72
CA LYS A 130 -5.03 -2.98 -10.47
C LYS A 130 -4.50 -2.36 -9.19
N ALA A 131 -4.31 -1.05 -9.20
CA ALA A 131 -4.03 -0.27 -8.01
C ALA A 131 -4.91 0.97 -7.98
N ALA A 132 -5.37 1.38 -6.80
CA ALA A 132 -6.11 2.62 -6.64
C ALA A 132 -5.82 3.27 -5.29
N ARG A 133 -5.92 4.59 -5.28
CA ARG A 133 -5.87 5.43 -4.08
C ARG A 133 -7.17 6.20 -3.94
N TYR A 134 -7.67 6.29 -2.72
CA TYR A 134 -8.81 7.12 -2.36
C TYR A 134 -8.44 8.04 -1.21
N SER A 135 -9.13 9.16 -1.14
CA SER A 135 -8.99 10.12 -0.05
C SER A 135 -10.36 10.61 0.40
N LEU A 136 -10.52 10.83 1.71
CA LEU A 136 -11.73 11.35 2.31
C LEU A 136 -11.71 12.88 2.22
N ILE A 137 -12.58 13.44 1.38
CA ILE A 137 -12.68 14.88 1.14
C ILE A 137 -14.13 15.28 1.41
N GLU A 138 -14.33 16.22 2.33
CA GLU A 138 -15.66 16.73 2.70
C GLU A 138 -16.65 15.62 3.13
N GLY A 139 -16.12 14.57 3.79
CA GLY A 139 -16.92 13.42 4.23
C GLY A 139 -17.15 12.34 3.17
N GLU A 140 -16.64 12.52 1.95
CA GLU A 140 -16.81 11.56 0.85
C GLU A 140 -15.48 10.96 0.37
N TRP A 141 -15.48 9.65 0.11
CA TRP A 141 -14.33 8.98 -0.48
C TRP A 141 -14.24 9.29 -1.98
N ARG A 142 -13.21 10.04 -2.36
CA ARG A 142 -12.90 10.35 -3.76
C ARG A 142 -11.72 9.54 -4.24
N ARG A 143 -11.82 8.98 -5.45
CA ARG A 143 -10.73 8.23 -6.08
C ARG A 143 -9.73 9.19 -6.68
N CYS A 144 -8.50 9.15 -6.19
CA CYS A 144 -7.44 10.10 -6.54
C CYS A 144 -6.67 9.62 -7.77
N CYS A 145 -6.35 8.33 -7.80
CA CYS A 145 -5.71 7.69 -8.94
C CYS A 145 -6.11 6.22 -9.03
N SER A 146 -6.07 5.69 -10.25
CA SER A 146 -6.28 4.27 -10.52
C SER A 146 -5.43 3.87 -11.71
N ILE A 147 -4.73 2.76 -11.58
CA ILE A 147 -3.95 2.16 -12.65
C ILE A 147 -4.47 0.74 -12.84
N ASN A 148 -4.71 0.37 -14.09
CA ASN A 148 -4.90 -1.01 -14.49
C ASN A 148 -3.78 -1.35 -15.47
N SER A 149 -3.01 -2.39 -15.19
CA SER A 149 -2.03 -2.93 -16.12
C SER A 149 -2.45 -4.33 -16.55
N TYR A 150 -2.43 -4.57 -17.84
CA TYR A 150 -2.73 -5.85 -18.44
C TYR A 150 -1.42 -6.40 -19.01
N ARG A 151 -1.01 -7.61 -18.60
CA ARG A 151 0.04 -8.33 -19.32
C ARG A 151 -0.61 -9.11 -20.47
N TYR A 152 -0.12 -8.85 -21.68
CA TYR A 152 -0.15 -9.60 -22.95
C TYR A 152 -0.95 -10.91 -23.06
N MET A 153 -2.21 -10.96 -22.64
CA MET A 153 -3.16 -11.99 -23.05
C MET A 153 -4.42 -11.29 -23.54
N GLU A 154 -4.49 -11.01 -24.85
CA GLU A 154 -5.63 -10.28 -25.46
C GLU A 154 -6.95 -11.03 -25.26
N ASP A 155 -6.89 -12.35 -25.09
CA ASP A 155 -8.06 -13.24 -25.01
C ASP A 155 -8.56 -13.51 -23.58
N GLU A 156 -7.85 -13.08 -22.53
CA GLU A 156 -8.27 -13.31 -21.15
C GLU A 156 -9.26 -12.21 -20.67
N PRO A 157 -10.36 -12.57 -19.98
CA PRO A 157 -11.29 -11.59 -19.45
C PRO A 157 -10.61 -10.58 -18.51
N LYS A 158 -10.83 -9.29 -18.74
CA LYS A 158 -10.32 -8.19 -17.91
C LYS A 158 -11.12 -8.09 -16.61
N ILE A 159 -10.80 -8.94 -15.63
CA ILE A 159 -11.59 -9.10 -14.42
C ILE A 159 -11.54 -7.87 -13.50
N PHE A 160 -10.53 -7.00 -13.59
CA PHE A 160 -10.41 -5.82 -12.73
C PHE A 160 -10.98 -4.54 -13.33
N LYS A 161 -11.43 -4.55 -14.60
CA LYS A 161 -11.87 -3.36 -15.36
C LYS A 161 -12.88 -2.51 -14.59
N HIS A 162 -13.85 -3.14 -13.92
CA HIS A 162 -14.95 -2.46 -13.24
C HIS A 162 -14.89 -2.52 -11.71
N VAL A 163 -13.88 -3.20 -11.15
CA VAL A 163 -13.78 -3.41 -9.70
C VAL A 163 -13.47 -2.12 -8.96
N ARG A 164 -14.20 -1.84 -7.89
CA ARG A 164 -13.92 -0.77 -6.93
C ARG A 164 -13.37 -1.41 -5.66
N LEU A 165 -12.25 -0.87 -5.17
CA LEU A 165 -11.71 -1.29 -3.89
C LEU A 165 -12.68 -0.85 -2.77
N PRO A 166 -12.86 -1.65 -1.71
CA PRO A 166 -13.63 -1.23 -0.55
C PRO A 166 -13.07 0.07 0.06
N THR A 167 -13.94 1.03 0.34
CA THR A 167 -13.58 2.32 0.95
C THR A 167 -14.11 2.48 2.37
N GLY A 168 -14.92 1.53 2.85
CA GLY A 168 -15.55 1.58 4.16
C GLY A 168 -15.79 0.19 4.71
N VAL A 169 -15.87 0.12 6.02
CA VAL A 169 -16.15 -1.07 6.82
C VAL A 169 -17.12 -0.66 7.92
N GLU A 170 -18.14 -1.47 8.15
CA GLU A 170 -19.03 -1.30 9.30
C GLU A 170 -18.43 -1.98 10.52
N ALA A 171 -18.67 -1.43 11.71
CA ALA A 171 -18.17 -2.02 12.94
C ALA A 171 -18.73 -3.45 13.11
N GLY A 172 -17.86 -4.41 13.40
CA GLY A 172 -18.22 -5.82 13.56
C GLY A 172 -18.35 -6.62 12.25
N VAL A 173 -18.15 -5.99 11.08
CA VAL A 173 -18.14 -6.69 9.79
C VAL A 173 -16.72 -7.14 9.44
N ASN A 174 -16.50 -8.46 9.47
CA ASN A 174 -15.21 -9.06 9.12
C ASN A 174 -15.08 -9.41 7.63
N ILE A 175 -16.19 -9.63 6.92
CA ILE A 175 -16.19 -9.98 5.51
C ILE A 175 -17.01 -8.95 4.71
N ILE A 176 -16.41 -8.40 3.67
CA ILE A 176 -17.05 -7.46 2.76
C ILE A 176 -17.16 -8.09 1.38
N ASN A 177 -18.37 -8.09 0.84
CA ASN A 177 -18.62 -8.47 -0.55
C ASN A 177 -18.64 -7.21 -1.42
N ARG A 178 -17.73 -7.13 -2.40
CA ARG A 178 -17.66 -5.99 -3.33
C ARG A 178 -17.28 -6.46 -4.72
N ASP A 179 -18.13 -6.16 -5.70
CA ASP A 179 -17.90 -6.43 -7.13
C ASP A 179 -17.48 -7.88 -7.44
N GLY A 180 -18.02 -8.85 -6.68
CA GLY A 180 -17.71 -10.27 -6.84
C GLY A 180 -16.43 -10.76 -6.15
N PHE A 181 -15.89 -9.96 -5.22
CA PHE A 181 -14.75 -10.30 -4.37
C PHE A 181 -15.20 -10.32 -2.91
N GLU A 182 -14.81 -11.36 -2.16
CA GLU A 182 -14.87 -11.35 -0.70
C GLU A 182 -13.56 -10.84 -0.12
N TRP A 183 -13.66 -9.82 0.71
CA TRP A 183 -12.56 -9.20 1.42
C TRP A 183 -12.69 -9.47 2.91
N GLU A 184 -11.66 -10.04 3.51
CA GLU A 184 -11.57 -10.24 4.95
C GLU A 184 -10.79 -9.11 5.61
N MET A 185 -11.33 -8.60 6.71
CA MET A 185 -10.64 -7.71 7.62
C MET A 185 -9.66 -8.48 8.48
N ILE A 186 -8.37 -8.26 8.25
CA ILE A 186 -7.29 -8.93 8.97
C ILE A 186 -6.70 -8.07 10.10
N GLU A 187 -6.86 -6.76 10.02
CA GLU A 187 -6.43 -5.79 11.04
C GLU A 187 -7.41 -4.63 11.09
N THR A 188 -7.71 -4.12 12.29
CA THR A 188 -8.66 -3.03 12.48
C THR A 188 -8.38 -2.20 13.73
N ASN A 189 -8.58 -0.90 13.60
CA ASN A 189 -8.57 0.09 14.67
C ASN A 189 -9.49 1.23 14.24
N LEU A 190 -10.81 1.03 14.36
CA LEU A 190 -11.85 2.00 13.99
C LEU A 190 -12.25 2.91 15.14
#